data_AF-A0A075KJ95-F1
#
_entry.id   AF-A0A075KJ95-F1
#
_cell.length_a   1.000
_cell.length_b   1.000
_cell.length_c   1.000
_cell.angle_alpha   90.00
_cell.angle_beta   90.00
_cell.angle_gamma   90.00
#
_symmetry.space_group_name_H-M   'P 1'
#
loop_
_entity.id
_entity.type
_entity.pdbx_description
1 polymer ?
#
loop_
_entity_poly.entity_id
_entity_poly.type
_entity_poly.pdbx_seq_one_letter_code
_entity_poly.pdbx_strand_id
1 'polypeptide(L)'
;MSNVGLRIFTHSNRPPKALIEGFAGIPVANIADNMNRMSCMDAKIRPINDMPLLGPAFTVKARPGDNLMLHRALDLAKPGDIVVVDAQGDLTNAIMGELMALWAMQRGIGGFIIDGAIRDIGALKKMGLPIYAAGVTPAGPYKDGPGEINVPVACGGVVVNPGDILVGDEDGIVVINPRDAAELLEKSRAKSRAEMQTLEEIATMSWDRTWVEKALAERGAVVENDNRSFPRADVNEPVKILLDDSDHPMDAIATNISIEGILLQSESHLELNSLLRLNLSNGLGNMNVVAKVIWQQNNNFGCNFVDLSEELQAVLDHVVYFHLRQNLDQLNLLRIS
;
A
#
# COMPACT_ATOMS: atom_id res chain seq x y z
N MET A 1 -1.38 43.45 -19.97
CA MET A 1 -1.83 42.40 -19.01
C MET A 1 -0.61 41.88 -18.28
N SER A 2 -0.73 41.61 -16.97
CA SER A 2 0.35 41.02 -16.19
C SER A 2 0.57 39.56 -16.60
N ASN A 3 1.82 39.12 -16.71
CA ASN A 3 2.19 37.73 -17.03
C ASN A 3 2.49 36.89 -15.78
N VAL A 4 2.06 37.36 -14.60
CA VAL A 4 2.24 36.62 -13.33
C VAL A 4 1.49 35.30 -13.42
N GLY A 5 2.22 34.19 -13.21
CA GLY A 5 1.68 32.83 -13.31
C GLY A 5 1.59 32.27 -14.74
N LEU A 6 2.06 33.00 -15.77
CA LEU A 6 2.07 32.56 -17.17
C LEU A 6 3.45 32.84 -17.81
N ARG A 7 4.42 31.95 -17.57
CA ARG A 7 5.82 32.17 -17.97
C ARG A 7 6.53 30.91 -18.45
N ILE A 8 7.43 31.05 -19.41
CA ILE A 8 8.21 29.95 -19.94
C ILE A 8 9.68 30.31 -19.84
N PHE A 9 10.42 29.60 -18.98
CA PHE A 9 11.87 29.71 -18.92
C PHE A 9 12.48 28.59 -19.77
N THR A 10 13.29 28.94 -20.77
CA THR A 10 13.83 27.97 -21.76
C THR A 10 15.16 27.35 -21.34
N HIS A 11 15.81 27.92 -20.33
CA HIS A 11 17.11 27.45 -19.83
C HIS A 11 16.96 26.82 -18.46
N SER A 12 17.51 25.60 -18.32
CA SER A 12 17.73 24.93 -17.05
C SER A 12 19.18 24.42 -16.99
N ASN A 13 19.78 24.42 -15.81
CA ASN A 13 21.13 23.91 -15.61
C ASN A 13 21.06 22.38 -15.51
N ARG A 14 21.37 21.70 -16.62
CA ARG A 14 21.39 20.24 -16.66
C ARG A 14 22.71 19.70 -16.07
N PRO A 15 22.67 18.78 -15.10
CA PRO A 15 23.87 18.12 -14.58
C PRO A 15 24.59 17.32 -15.66
N PRO A 16 25.90 17.04 -15.50
CA PRO A 16 26.64 16.18 -16.42
C PRO A 16 25.97 14.80 -16.54
N LYS A 17 25.82 14.31 -17.77
CA LYS A 17 25.16 13.03 -18.05
C LYS A 17 25.78 11.86 -17.26
N ALA A 18 27.10 11.81 -17.18
CA ALA A 18 27.82 10.78 -16.42
C ALA A 18 27.50 10.79 -14.91
N LEU A 19 27.21 11.97 -14.34
CA LEU A 19 26.82 12.08 -12.92
C LEU A 19 25.42 11.50 -12.70
N ILE A 20 24.49 11.79 -13.62
CA ILE A 20 23.12 11.25 -13.59
C ILE A 20 23.17 9.72 -13.74
N GLU A 21 23.84 9.23 -14.78
CA GLU A 21 23.97 7.78 -15.05
C GLU A 21 24.68 7.02 -13.93
N GLY A 22 25.48 7.71 -13.10
CA GLY A 22 26.12 7.12 -11.94
C GLY A 22 25.15 6.49 -10.94
N PHE A 23 23.93 7.03 -10.83
CA PHE A 23 22.87 6.54 -9.94
C PHE A 23 22.07 5.35 -10.49
N ALA A 24 22.29 4.96 -11.75
CA ALA A 24 21.56 3.84 -12.35
C ALA A 24 21.77 2.55 -11.55
N GLY A 25 20.67 1.85 -11.25
CA GLY A 25 20.67 0.57 -10.54
C GLY A 25 20.94 0.65 -9.03
N ILE A 26 21.07 1.84 -8.45
CA ILE A 26 21.12 2.02 -7.00
C ILE A 26 19.67 2.08 -6.48
N PRO A 27 19.27 1.22 -5.51
CA PRO A 27 17.92 1.27 -4.94
C PRO A 27 17.59 2.66 -4.36
N VAL A 28 16.39 3.17 -4.61
CA VAL A 28 15.97 4.51 -4.15
C VAL A 28 16.05 4.63 -2.63
N ALA A 29 15.66 3.58 -1.89
CA ALA A 29 15.79 3.52 -0.44
C ALA A 29 17.24 3.75 0.05
N ASN A 30 18.24 3.27 -0.70
CA ASN A 30 19.66 3.46 -0.37
C ASN A 30 20.13 4.89 -0.60
N ILE A 31 19.62 5.53 -1.65
CA ILE A 31 19.88 6.95 -1.90
C ILE A 31 19.23 7.77 -0.79
N ALA A 32 17.95 7.52 -0.51
CA ALA A 32 17.17 8.21 0.52
C ALA A 32 17.82 8.13 1.91
N ASP A 33 18.29 6.96 2.31
CA ASP A 33 18.97 6.74 3.59
C ASP A 33 20.22 7.63 3.75
N ASN A 34 20.97 7.83 2.67
CA ASN A 34 22.14 8.71 2.65
C ASN A 34 21.79 10.20 2.55
N MET A 35 20.51 10.52 2.33
CA MET A 35 19.95 11.88 2.34
C MET A 35 19.08 12.16 3.57
N ASN A 36 19.22 11.36 4.64
CA ASN A 36 18.40 11.45 5.85
C ASN A 36 16.88 11.31 5.58
N ARG A 37 16.50 10.74 4.43
CA ARG A 37 15.11 10.49 4.01
C ARG A 37 14.27 11.77 3.88
N MET A 38 14.92 12.92 3.69
CA MET A 38 14.26 14.23 3.67
C MET A 38 13.71 14.65 2.30
N SER A 39 14.12 13.96 1.22
CA SER A 39 13.83 14.36 -0.17
C SER A 39 13.10 13.27 -0.95
N CYS A 40 12.36 12.40 -0.24
CA CYS A 40 11.48 11.40 -0.84
C CYS A 40 10.11 12.02 -1.13
N MET A 41 9.59 11.83 -2.34
CA MET A 41 8.22 12.25 -2.66
C MET A 41 7.19 11.43 -1.87
N ASP A 42 6.05 12.06 -1.59
CA ASP A 42 4.92 11.46 -0.90
C ASP A 42 4.43 10.17 -1.59
N ALA A 43 4.06 9.19 -0.77
CA ALA A 43 3.61 7.87 -1.19
C ALA A 43 2.35 7.86 -2.08
N LYS A 44 1.64 8.99 -2.22
CA LYS A 44 0.58 9.16 -3.21
C LYS A 44 1.11 9.12 -4.65
N ILE A 45 2.35 9.55 -4.89
CA ILE A 45 2.96 9.56 -6.23
C ILE A 45 3.50 8.16 -6.51
N ARG A 46 2.76 7.37 -7.29
CA ARG A 46 3.07 5.95 -7.51
C ARG A 46 3.48 5.64 -8.94
N PRO A 47 4.39 4.67 -9.15
CA PRO A 47 4.71 4.17 -10.47
C PRO A 47 3.46 3.57 -11.10
N ILE A 48 3.26 3.89 -12.37
CA ILE A 48 2.17 3.37 -13.20
C ILE A 48 2.61 2.09 -13.92
N ASN A 49 3.91 1.94 -14.17
CA ASN A 49 4.54 0.80 -14.80
C ASN A 49 5.87 0.47 -14.11
N ASP A 50 6.39 -0.72 -14.41
CA ASP A 50 7.60 -1.28 -13.78
C ASP A 50 8.88 -0.80 -14.49
N MET A 51 8.93 0.50 -14.80
CA MET A 51 10.05 1.13 -15.49
C MET A 51 10.86 1.99 -14.50
N PRO A 52 12.18 1.81 -14.40
CA PRO A 52 13.01 2.66 -13.55
C PRO A 52 13.08 4.08 -14.10
N LEU A 53 13.03 5.06 -13.21
CA LEU A 53 13.11 6.48 -13.55
C LEU A 53 14.50 7.02 -13.20
N LEU A 54 15.17 7.63 -14.18
CA LEU A 54 16.43 8.33 -13.97
C LEU A 54 16.59 9.47 -14.96
N GLY A 55 16.74 10.69 -14.46
CA GLY A 55 17.03 11.83 -15.33
C GLY A 55 16.96 13.18 -14.61
N PRO A 56 17.32 14.28 -15.29
CA PRO A 56 17.20 15.61 -14.74
C PRO A 56 15.76 16.13 -14.86
N ALA A 57 15.33 16.90 -13.86
CA ALA A 57 14.00 17.47 -13.79
C ALA A 57 13.80 18.58 -14.82
N PHE A 58 12.73 18.48 -15.60
CA PHE A 58 12.15 19.54 -16.40
C PHE A 58 10.78 19.87 -15.79
N THR A 59 10.70 20.99 -15.08
CA THR A 59 9.56 21.26 -14.20
C THR A 59 8.45 22.05 -14.88
N VAL A 60 7.22 21.74 -14.51
CA VAL A 60 6.00 22.39 -15.01
C VAL A 60 5.09 22.66 -13.82
N LYS A 61 4.73 23.92 -13.60
CA LYS A 61 3.65 24.32 -12.71
C LYS A 61 2.40 24.54 -13.53
N ALA A 62 1.37 23.74 -13.28
CA ALA A 62 0.10 23.82 -13.99
C ALA A 62 -1.03 24.30 -13.06
N ARG A 63 -2.02 24.97 -13.64
CA ARG A 63 -3.31 25.11 -12.98
C ARG A 63 -3.96 23.71 -12.86
N PRO A 64 -4.64 23.39 -11.74
CA PRO A 64 -5.43 22.17 -11.60
C PRO A 64 -6.31 21.90 -12.82
N GLY A 65 -6.29 20.65 -13.30
CA GLY A 65 -7.05 20.20 -14.46
C GLY A 65 -6.66 20.81 -15.81
N ASP A 66 -5.58 21.58 -15.91
CA ASP A 66 -5.11 22.19 -17.17
C ASP A 66 -3.79 21.59 -17.64
N ASN A 67 -3.66 21.36 -18.96
CA ASN A 67 -2.45 20.77 -19.51
C ASN A 67 -1.78 21.58 -20.64
N LEU A 68 -2.13 22.86 -20.83
CA LEU A 68 -1.53 23.70 -21.86
C LEU A 68 -0.01 23.82 -21.70
N MET A 69 0.44 24.09 -20.48
CA MET A 69 1.88 24.19 -20.18
C MET A 69 2.59 22.84 -20.26
N LEU A 70 1.90 21.73 -20.00
CA LEU A 70 2.46 20.40 -20.18
C LEU A 70 2.72 20.12 -21.66
N HIS A 71 1.77 20.43 -22.56
CA HIS A 71 2.01 20.32 -24.01
C HIS A 71 3.23 21.13 -24.45
N ARG A 72 3.33 22.38 -23.98
CA ARG A 72 4.48 23.23 -24.30
C ARG A 72 5.79 22.71 -23.70
N ALA A 73 5.74 22.10 -22.53
CA ALA A 73 6.91 21.47 -21.91
C ALA A 73 7.43 20.29 -22.75
N LEU A 74 6.54 19.45 -23.28
CA LEU A 74 6.93 18.38 -24.20
C LEU A 74 7.66 18.92 -25.43
N ASP A 75 7.31 20.12 -25.90
CA ASP A 75 7.97 20.74 -27.03
C ASP A 75 9.39 21.21 -26.74
N LEU A 76 9.67 21.56 -25.48
CA LEU A 76 10.92 22.17 -25.03
C LEU A 76 11.88 21.16 -24.38
N ALA A 77 11.35 20.11 -23.78
CA ALA A 77 12.12 19.07 -23.11
C ALA A 77 13.10 18.39 -24.08
N LYS A 78 14.30 18.11 -23.57
CA LYS A 78 15.38 17.45 -24.29
C LYS A 78 15.37 15.95 -24.01
N PRO A 79 16.01 15.13 -24.86
CA PRO A 79 16.14 13.70 -24.59
C PRO A 79 16.71 13.42 -23.19
N GLY A 80 16.09 12.48 -22.48
CA GLY A 80 16.41 12.07 -21.12
C GLY A 80 15.88 12.98 -20.00
N ASP A 81 15.26 14.13 -20.30
CA ASP A 81 14.63 14.95 -19.26
C ASP A 81 13.41 14.22 -18.67
N ILE A 82 13.20 14.34 -17.36
CA ILE A 82 11.99 13.87 -16.68
C ILE A 82 11.05 15.06 -16.52
N VAL A 83 9.85 14.97 -17.11
CA VAL A 83 8.87 16.04 -16.98
C VAL A 83 8.13 15.90 -15.66
N VAL A 84 8.38 16.85 -14.75
CA VAL A 84 7.79 16.89 -13.41
C VAL A 84 6.70 17.95 -13.37
N VAL A 85 5.47 17.53 -13.10
CA VAL A 85 4.30 18.41 -13.17
C VAL A 85 3.69 18.55 -11.78
N ASP A 86 3.74 19.77 -11.25
CA ASP A 86 2.92 20.20 -10.13
C ASP A 86 1.56 20.66 -10.67
N ALA A 87 0.56 19.79 -10.56
CA ALA A 87 -0.85 20.09 -10.81
C ALA A 87 -1.63 20.24 -9.50
N GLN A 88 -0.93 20.56 -8.42
CA GLN A 88 -1.46 20.79 -7.07
C GLN A 88 -2.21 19.59 -6.48
N GLY A 89 -1.87 18.37 -6.92
CA GLY A 89 -2.49 17.14 -6.45
C GLY A 89 -3.96 16.98 -6.87
N ASP A 90 -4.42 17.73 -7.87
CA ASP A 90 -5.79 17.63 -8.35
C ASP A 90 -6.03 16.28 -9.03
N LEU A 91 -7.08 15.59 -8.56
CA LEU A 91 -7.49 14.29 -9.08
C LEU A 91 -8.79 14.35 -9.89
N THR A 92 -9.37 15.55 -10.05
CA THR A 92 -10.66 15.71 -10.73
C THR A 92 -10.53 15.58 -12.25
N ASN A 93 -9.45 16.09 -12.83
CA ASN A 93 -9.18 16.06 -14.26
C ASN A 93 -7.79 15.48 -14.58
N ALA A 94 -7.75 14.53 -15.50
CA ALA A 94 -6.51 13.92 -15.98
C ALA A 94 -5.78 14.87 -16.94
N ILE A 95 -4.55 15.26 -16.58
CA ILE A 95 -3.76 16.20 -17.39
C ILE A 95 -2.84 15.52 -18.41
N MET A 96 -2.68 14.20 -18.31
CA MET A 96 -1.82 13.38 -19.17
C MET A 96 -2.51 12.05 -19.52
N GLY A 97 -2.23 11.54 -20.72
CA GLY A 97 -2.72 10.26 -21.22
C GLY A 97 -1.84 9.71 -22.34
N GLU A 98 -2.32 8.67 -23.02
CA GLU A 98 -1.54 7.83 -23.94
C GLU A 98 -0.83 8.64 -25.04
N LEU A 99 -1.55 9.53 -25.72
CA LEU A 99 -0.98 10.29 -26.85
C LEU A 99 0.21 11.15 -26.45
N MET A 100 0.20 11.71 -25.24
CA MET A 100 1.29 12.55 -24.73
C MET A 100 2.50 11.69 -24.39
N ALA A 101 2.28 10.51 -23.81
CA ALA A 101 3.34 9.54 -23.52
C ALA A 101 4.01 9.05 -24.81
N LEU A 102 3.24 8.71 -25.85
CA LEU A 102 3.77 8.31 -27.15
C LEU A 102 4.61 9.43 -27.80
N TRP A 103 4.12 10.66 -27.75
CA TRP A 103 4.89 11.82 -28.24
C TRP A 103 6.21 11.99 -27.49
N ALA A 104 6.19 11.84 -26.17
CA ALA A 104 7.37 11.93 -25.32
C ALA A 104 8.40 10.85 -25.63
N MET A 105 7.96 9.61 -25.84
CA MET A 105 8.83 8.49 -26.26
C MET A 105 9.51 8.78 -27.58
N GLN A 106 8.77 9.27 -28.58
CA GLN A 106 9.34 9.61 -29.90
C GLN A 106 10.40 10.71 -29.82
N ARG A 107 10.28 11.59 -28.83
CA ARG A 107 11.25 12.67 -28.55
C ARG A 107 12.39 12.24 -27.62
N GLY A 108 12.37 11.01 -27.12
CA GLY A 108 13.34 10.50 -26.16
C GLY A 108 13.27 11.16 -24.78
N ILE A 109 12.13 11.74 -24.39
CA ILE A 109 11.91 12.22 -23.01
C ILE A 109 12.05 11.03 -22.06
N GLY A 110 12.69 11.24 -20.91
CA GLY A 110 13.09 10.17 -20.00
C GLY A 110 11.97 9.63 -19.12
N GLY A 111 10.88 10.39 -18.92
CA GLY A 111 9.76 9.97 -18.07
C GLY A 111 8.85 11.10 -17.62
N PHE A 112 7.85 10.73 -16.81
CA PHE A 112 6.89 11.65 -16.23
C PHE A 112 6.71 11.43 -14.74
N ILE A 113 6.55 12.53 -14.00
CA ILE A 113 6.06 12.55 -12.63
C ILE A 113 4.93 13.57 -12.56
N ILE A 114 3.72 13.13 -12.25
CA ILE A 114 2.51 13.94 -12.27
C ILE A 114 1.92 14.02 -10.85
N ASP A 115 2.08 15.16 -10.16
CA ASP A 115 1.32 15.43 -8.92
C ASP A 115 -0.11 15.90 -9.27
N GLY A 116 -0.88 14.96 -9.80
CA GLY A 116 -2.26 15.10 -10.26
C GLY A 116 -2.74 13.80 -10.94
N ALA A 117 -3.92 13.84 -11.55
CA ALA A 117 -4.46 12.67 -12.23
C ALA A 117 -3.98 12.50 -13.68
N ILE A 118 -3.99 11.24 -14.10
CA ILE A 118 -3.76 10.80 -15.50
C ILE A 118 -4.91 9.91 -15.98
N ARG A 119 -4.88 9.54 -17.26
CA ARG A 119 -5.84 8.59 -17.86
C ARG A 119 -5.16 7.62 -18.82
N ASP A 120 -5.95 6.75 -19.44
CA ASP A 120 -5.48 5.72 -20.39
C ASP A 120 -4.54 4.68 -19.74
N ILE A 121 -4.81 4.35 -18.47
CA ILE A 121 -3.93 3.53 -17.62
C ILE A 121 -3.55 2.18 -18.23
N GLY A 122 -4.47 1.55 -18.98
CA GLY A 122 -4.24 0.26 -19.63
C GLY A 122 -3.18 0.31 -20.72
N ALA A 123 -3.05 1.45 -21.40
CA ALA A 123 -1.99 1.68 -22.38
C ALA A 123 -0.69 2.10 -21.68
N LEU A 124 -0.76 3.06 -20.75
CA LEU A 124 0.42 3.59 -20.04
C LEU A 124 1.20 2.51 -19.29
N LYS A 125 0.50 1.55 -18.67
CA LYS A 125 1.10 0.38 -18.00
C LYS A 125 2.04 -0.45 -18.88
N LYS A 126 1.81 -0.46 -20.19
CA LYS A 126 2.53 -1.29 -21.16
C LYS A 126 3.66 -0.54 -21.87
N MET A 127 3.83 0.75 -21.59
CA MET A 127 4.82 1.58 -22.24
C MET A 127 6.20 1.41 -21.60
N GLY A 128 7.25 1.45 -22.41
CA GLY A 128 8.65 1.47 -21.97
C GLY A 128 9.12 2.87 -21.55
N LEU A 129 8.26 3.67 -20.91
CA LEU A 129 8.55 5.02 -20.43
C LEU A 129 8.10 5.13 -18.97
N PRO A 130 8.98 5.46 -18.00
CA PRO A 130 8.59 5.54 -16.61
C PRO A 130 7.59 6.68 -16.39
N ILE A 131 6.46 6.34 -15.76
CA ILE A 131 5.37 7.27 -15.48
C ILE A 131 4.96 7.09 -14.03
N TYR A 132 4.93 8.21 -13.30
CA TYR A 132 4.45 8.27 -11.92
C TYR A 132 3.29 9.26 -11.84
N ALA A 133 2.26 8.95 -11.08
CA ALA A 133 1.13 9.85 -10.89
C ALA A 133 0.47 9.72 -9.51
N ALA A 134 -0.28 10.76 -9.11
CA ALA A 134 -1.03 10.78 -7.85
C ALA A 134 -2.37 10.00 -7.92
N GLY A 135 -2.94 9.84 -9.12
CA GLY A 135 -4.21 9.14 -9.29
C GLY A 135 -4.65 9.03 -10.74
N VAL A 136 -5.83 8.45 -10.94
CA VAL A 136 -6.38 8.15 -12.27
C VAL A 136 -7.83 8.60 -12.35
N THR A 137 -8.21 9.27 -13.44
CA THR A 137 -9.60 9.68 -13.72
C THR A 137 -9.86 9.69 -15.23
N PRO A 138 -11.06 9.35 -15.71
CA PRO A 138 -11.38 9.45 -17.14
C PRO A 138 -11.63 10.89 -17.60
N ALA A 139 -11.90 11.83 -16.68
CA ALA A 139 -12.21 13.22 -17.01
C ALA A 139 -11.01 13.91 -17.67
N GLY A 140 -11.19 14.47 -18.86
CA GLY A 140 -10.11 15.13 -19.62
C GLY A 140 -9.76 16.52 -19.10
N PRO A 141 -8.62 17.09 -19.53
CA PRO A 141 -8.16 18.40 -19.05
C PRO A 141 -8.72 19.57 -19.87
N TYR A 142 -8.63 20.76 -19.28
CA TYR A 142 -8.70 22.05 -19.96
C TYR A 142 -7.34 22.44 -20.57
N LYS A 143 -7.33 23.49 -21.39
CA LYS A 143 -6.15 23.93 -22.18
C LYS A 143 -6.02 25.46 -22.26
N ASP A 144 -6.42 26.14 -21.20
CA ASP A 144 -6.50 27.60 -21.17
C ASP A 144 -5.33 28.22 -20.36
N GLY A 145 -4.56 27.38 -19.65
CA GLY A 145 -3.58 27.83 -18.68
C GLY A 145 -4.22 28.48 -17.45
N PRO A 146 -3.49 29.27 -16.65
CA PRO A 146 -2.09 29.63 -16.83
C PRO A 146 -1.15 28.56 -16.25
N GLY A 147 0.15 28.83 -16.28
CA GLY A 147 1.18 27.96 -15.68
C GLY A 147 2.60 28.46 -15.96
N GLU A 148 3.60 27.81 -15.37
CA GLU A 148 5.01 28.18 -15.50
C GLU A 148 5.88 26.97 -15.84
N ILE A 149 6.91 27.15 -16.68
CA ILE A 149 7.85 26.08 -17.08
C ILE A 149 9.26 26.43 -16.61
N ASN A 150 10.01 25.44 -16.12
CA ASN A 150 11.36 25.57 -15.55
C ASN A 150 11.40 26.57 -14.38
N VAL A 151 10.45 26.45 -13.46
CA VAL A 151 10.45 27.10 -12.15
C VAL A 151 10.52 26.05 -11.05
N PRO A 152 10.94 26.38 -9.82
CA PRO A 152 10.77 25.47 -8.69
C PRO A 152 9.30 25.09 -8.51
N VAL A 153 9.03 23.80 -8.32
CA VAL A 153 7.68 23.26 -8.11
C VAL A 153 7.62 22.46 -6.81
N ALA A 154 6.42 22.30 -6.24
CA ALA A 154 6.18 21.40 -5.13
C ALA A 154 5.46 20.15 -5.67
N CYS A 155 6.17 19.02 -5.75
CA CYS A 155 5.65 17.79 -6.33
C CYS A 155 5.79 16.67 -5.31
N GLY A 156 4.68 16.03 -4.93
CA GLY A 156 4.70 15.00 -3.90
C GLY A 156 5.24 15.51 -2.56
N GLY A 157 4.93 16.75 -2.18
CA GLY A 157 5.39 17.35 -0.92
C GLY A 157 6.87 17.76 -0.88
N VAL A 158 7.62 17.59 -1.97
CA VAL A 158 9.05 17.94 -2.07
C VAL A 158 9.24 19.07 -3.08
N VAL A 159 10.19 19.97 -2.81
CA VAL A 159 10.60 21.00 -3.77
C VAL A 159 11.48 20.36 -4.83
N VAL A 160 11.09 20.54 -6.11
CA VAL A 160 11.88 20.12 -7.27
C VAL A 160 12.29 21.35 -8.05
N ASN A 161 13.59 21.55 -8.22
CA ASN A 161 14.15 22.59 -9.05
C ASN A 161 14.43 22.07 -10.47
N PRO A 162 14.38 22.94 -11.49
CA PRO A 162 14.84 22.57 -12.82
C PRO A 162 16.28 22.08 -12.79
N GLY A 163 16.53 20.87 -13.28
CA GLY A 163 17.85 20.24 -13.30
C GLY A 163 18.19 19.35 -12.10
N ASP A 164 17.34 19.27 -11.07
CA ASP A 164 17.51 18.27 -10.00
C ASP A 164 17.52 16.85 -10.58
N ILE A 165 18.33 15.96 -10.01
CA ILE A 165 18.42 14.57 -10.48
C ILE A 165 17.31 13.77 -9.79
N LEU A 166 16.50 13.09 -10.57
CA LEU A 166 15.40 12.27 -10.09
C LEU A 166 15.77 10.81 -10.27
N VAL A 167 15.59 10.02 -9.21
CA VAL A 167 15.73 8.57 -9.23
C VAL A 167 14.44 7.98 -8.69
N GLY A 168 13.86 7.02 -9.42
CA GLY A 168 12.63 6.36 -9.02
C GLY A 168 12.64 4.86 -9.33
N ASP A 169 12.04 4.11 -8.44
CA ASP A 169 11.78 2.66 -8.53
C ASP A 169 10.38 2.36 -7.99
N GLU A 170 10.11 1.11 -7.60
CA GLU A 170 8.80 0.68 -7.08
C GLU A 170 8.45 1.31 -5.73
N ASP A 171 9.45 1.71 -4.93
CA ASP A 171 9.24 2.29 -3.61
C ASP A 171 8.80 3.75 -3.70
N GLY A 172 9.24 4.46 -4.74
CA GLY A 172 8.87 5.86 -4.98
C GLY A 172 9.96 6.63 -5.70
N ILE A 173 10.10 7.92 -5.35
CA ILE A 173 11.02 8.85 -6.01
C ILE A 173 11.83 9.62 -4.96
N VAL A 174 13.13 9.77 -5.21
CA VAL A 174 14.01 10.70 -4.48
C VAL A 174 14.48 11.83 -5.40
N VAL A 175 14.53 13.05 -4.84
CA VAL A 175 14.98 14.27 -5.53
C VAL A 175 16.37 14.63 -5.02
N ILE A 176 17.35 14.70 -5.92
CA ILE A 176 18.77 14.92 -5.58
C ILE A 176 19.21 16.29 -6.11
N ASN A 177 19.71 17.14 -5.22
CA ASN A 177 20.33 18.40 -5.62
C ASN A 177 21.67 18.11 -6.37
N PRO A 178 21.89 18.67 -7.57
CA PRO A 178 23.12 18.43 -8.34
C PRO A 178 24.40 18.83 -7.62
N ARG A 179 24.33 19.74 -6.63
CA ARG A 179 25.48 20.17 -5.83
C ARG A 179 26.00 19.06 -4.91
N ASP A 180 25.09 18.24 -4.39
CA ASP A 180 25.40 17.18 -3.43
C ASP A 180 25.57 15.81 -4.11
N ALA A 181 25.15 15.71 -5.38
CA ALA A 181 25.06 14.47 -6.14
C ALA A 181 26.36 13.66 -6.21
N ALA A 182 27.52 14.32 -6.37
CA ALA A 182 28.80 13.60 -6.47
C ALA A 182 29.19 12.91 -5.15
N GLU A 183 29.04 13.61 -4.02
CA GLU A 183 29.30 13.04 -2.70
C GLU A 183 28.28 11.96 -2.34
N LEU A 184 26.99 12.24 -2.61
CA LEU A 184 25.91 11.30 -2.37
C LEU A 184 26.11 10.00 -3.15
N LEU A 185 26.49 10.09 -4.42
CA LEU A 185 26.70 8.92 -5.27
C LEU A 185 27.72 7.95 -4.66
N GLU A 186 28.84 8.47 -4.16
CA GLU A 186 29.87 7.64 -3.53
C GLU A 186 29.36 6.98 -2.24
N LYS A 187 28.62 7.72 -1.40
CA LYS A 187 27.99 7.17 -0.19
C LYS A 187 26.96 6.10 -0.51
N SER A 188 26.08 6.34 -1.47
CA SER A 188 25.04 5.38 -1.89
C SER A 188 25.65 4.10 -2.46
N ARG A 189 26.72 4.20 -3.28
CA ARG A 189 27.45 3.03 -3.77
C ARG A 189 28.14 2.25 -2.67
N ALA A 190 28.73 2.94 -1.69
CA ALA A 190 29.33 2.28 -0.53
C ALA A 190 28.26 1.53 0.29
N LYS A 191 27.09 2.14 0.50
CA LYS A 191 25.96 1.49 1.17
C LYS A 191 25.49 0.23 0.42
N SER A 192 25.27 0.31 -0.89
CA SER A 192 24.82 -0.86 -1.67
C SER A 192 25.85 -2.01 -1.66
N ARG A 193 27.16 -1.71 -1.67
CA ARG A 193 28.20 -2.73 -1.52
C ARG A 193 28.16 -3.39 -0.13
N ALA A 194 27.95 -2.60 0.93
CA ALA A 194 27.84 -3.13 2.28
C ALA A 194 26.61 -4.04 2.44
N GLU A 195 25.47 -3.66 1.83
CA GLU A 195 24.26 -4.48 1.85
C GLU A 195 24.43 -5.81 1.10
N MET A 196 25.21 -5.84 0.00
CA MET A 196 25.54 -7.11 -0.67
C MET A 196 26.25 -8.09 0.28
N GLN A 197 27.19 -7.59 1.10
CA GLN A 197 27.84 -8.42 2.11
C GLN A 197 26.83 -8.87 3.19
N THR A 198 25.95 -7.96 3.64
CA THR A 198 24.90 -8.32 4.61
C THR A 198 23.95 -9.39 4.05
N LEU A 199 23.61 -9.36 2.75
CA LEU A 199 22.79 -10.38 2.11
C LEU A 199 23.46 -11.76 2.15
N GLU A 200 24.78 -11.83 1.93
CA GLU A 200 25.54 -13.07 2.07
C GLU A 200 25.51 -13.57 3.52
N GLU A 201 25.75 -12.69 4.48
CA GLU A 201 25.71 -13.00 5.91
C GLU A 201 24.32 -13.47 6.37
N ILE A 202 23.24 -12.89 5.82
CA ILE A 202 21.87 -13.35 6.06
C ILE A 202 21.67 -14.74 5.47
N ALA A 203 22.11 -14.97 4.24
CA ALA A 203 21.98 -16.27 3.57
C ALA A 203 22.74 -17.39 4.32
N THR A 204 23.86 -17.06 4.96
CA THR A 204 24.66 -17.98 5.78
C THR A 204 24.28 -17.98 7.26
N MET A 205 23.24 -17.23 7.67
CA MET A 205 22.83 -17.07 9.07
C MET A 205 23.96 -16.60 10.01
N SER A 206 24.93 -15.85 9.47
CA SER A 206 26.08 -15.31 10.19
C SER A 206 25.98 -13.81 10.47
N TRP A 207 24.87 -13.17 10.11
CA TRP A 207 24.66 -11.74 10.35
C TRP A 207 24.59 -11.42 11.85
N ASP A 208 25.54 -10.64 12.35
CA ASP A 208 25.58 -10.22 13.76
C ASP A 208 24.47 -9.19 14.05
N ARG A 209 23.49 -9.63 14.86
CA ARG A 209 22.36 -8.80 15.31
C ARG A 209 22.41 -8.49 16.81
N THR A 210 23.56 -8.66 17.48
CA THR A 210 23.74 -8.34 18.91
C THR A 210 23.42 -6.88 19.23
N TRP A 211 23.55 -5.98 18.24
CA TRP A 211 23.17 -4.58 18.37
C TRP A 211 21.67 -4.39 18.71
N VAL A 212 20.79 -5.32 18.32
CA VAL A 212 19.34 -5.22 18.59
C VAL A 212 19.07 -5.26 20.10
N GLU A 213 19.61 -6.28 20.77
CA GLU A 213 19.50 -6.42 22.23
C GLU A 213 20.09 -5.21 22.95
N LYS A 214 21.27 -4.76 22.50
CA LYS A 214 21.90 -3.54 23.05
C LYS A 214 21.02 -2.30 22.87
N ALA A 215 20.47 -2.10 21.68
CA ALA A 215 19.63 -0.95 21.35
C ALA A 215 18.30 -0.95 22.13
N LEU A 216 17.73 -2.13 22.40
CA LEU A 216 16.55 -2.31 23.23
C LEU A 216 16.85 -2.03 24.70
N ALA A 217 17.96 -2.58 25.22
CA ALA A 217 18.41 -2.35 26.59
C ALA A 217 18.69 -0.87 26.87
N GLU A 218 19.37 -0.17 25.96
CA GLU A 218 19.63 1.28 26.07
C GLU A 218 18.34 2.13 26.10
N ARG A 219 17.24 1.62 25.53
CA ARG A 219 15.93 2.27 25.53
C ARG A 219 15.02 1.81 26.67
N GLY A 220 15.52 0.94 27.56
CA GLY A 220 14.76 0.42 28.71
C GLY A 220 13.64 -0.56 28.33
N ALA A 221 13.76 -1.24 27.19
CA ALA A 221 12.78 -2.27 26.82
C ALA A 221 12.79 -3.40 27.84
N VAL A 222 11.61 -3.79 28.32
CA VAL A 222 11.42 -4.91 29.23
C VAL A 222 10.96 -6.12 28.44
N VAL A 223 11.65 -7.25 28.57
CA VAL A 223 11.21 -8.53 28.03
C VAL A 223 10.33 -9.20 29.09
N GLU A 224 9.01 -9.03 28.96
CA GLU A 224 8.03 -9.72 29.80
C GLU A 224 7.52 -10.97 29.08
N ASN A 225 7.60 -12.12 29.75
CA ASN A 225 6.84 -13.28 29.33
C ASN A 225 5.38 -13.04 29.70
N ASP A 226 4.61 -12.59 28.72
CA ASP A 226 3.18 -12.45 28.85
C ASP A 226 2.50 -13.82 28.92
N ASN A 227 2.44 -14.37 30.14
CA ASN A 227 1.74 -15.62 30.44
C ASN A 227 0.23 -15.40 30.67
N ARG A 228 -0.36 -14.29 30.20
CA ARG A 228 -1.82 -14.10 30.27
C ARG A 228 -2.52 -15.24 29.53
N SER A 229 -3.11 -16.16 30.29
CA SER A 229 -4.05 -17.15 29.77
C SER A 229 -5.34 -16.42 29.40
N PHE A 230 -5.52 -16.08 28.12
CA PHE A 230 -6.82 -15.67 27.63
C PHE A 230 -7.77 -16.88 27.73
N PRO A 231 -8.95 -16.73 28.34
CA PRO A 231 -9.85 -17.87 28.52
C PRO A 231 -10.30 -18.38 27.15
N ARG A 232 -10.07 -19.68 26.91
CA ARG A 232 -10.36 -20.37 25.65
C ARG A 232 -11.84 -20.77 25.62
N ALA A 233 -12.52 -20.60 24.49
CA ALA A 233 -13.84 -21.20 24.28
C ALA A 233 -13.66 -22.67 23.91
N ASP A 234 -14.30 -23.59 24.65
CA ASP A 234 -14.37 -25.00 24.28
C ASP A 234 -15.65 -25.21 23.46
N VAL A 235 -15.49 -25.42 22.15
CA VAL A 235 -16.63 -25.63 21.24
C VAL A 235 -17.34 -26.96 21.47
N ASN A 236 -16.79 -27.87 22.29
CA ASN A 236 -17.44 -29.16 22.60
C ASN A 236 -18.38 -29.08 23.80
N GLU A 237 -18.58 -27.88 24.38
CA GLU A 237 -19.56 -27.70 25.43
C GLU A 237 -21.00 -27.78 24.88
N PRO A 238 -21.95 -28.33 25.66
CA PRO A 238 -23.35 -28.39 25.27
C PRO A 238 -23.93 -26.99 25.08
N VAL A 239 -24.42 -26.70 23.88
CA VAL A 239 -25.18 -25.49 23.54
C VAL A 239 -26.64 -25.71 23.92
N LYS A 240 -27.20 -24.79 24.70
CA LYS A 240 -28.63 -24.77 24.95
C LYS A 240 -29.36 -24.07 23.81
N ILE A 241 -30.27 -24.80 23.17
CA ILE A 241 -31.19 -24.30 22.15
C ILE A 241 -32.53 -24.00 22.83
N LEU A 242 -33.01 -22.78 22.67
CA LEU A 242 -34.37 -22.39 23.03
C LEU A 242 -35.21 -22.30 21.75
N LEU A 243 -36.29 -23.07 21.69
CA LEU A 243 -37.26 -23.09 20.59
C LEU A 243 -38.51 -22.30 21.00
N ASP A 244 -38.76 -21.20 20.28
CA ASP A 244 -39.77 -20.19 20.61
C ASP A 244 -39.63 -19.66 22.06
N ASP A 245 -40.40 -18.64 22.45
CA ASP A 245 -40.37 -18.06 23.82
C ASP A 245 -40.94 -19.03 24.90
N SER A 246 -40.75 -20.34 24.72
CA SER A 246 -41.21 -21.40 25.63
C SER A 246 -40.04 -21.99 26.44
N ASP A 247 -40.26 -22.21 27.74
CA ASP A 247 -39.30 -22.68 28.76
C ASP A 247 -38.86 -24.17 28.60
N HIS A 248 -38.79 -24.66 27.36
CA HIS A 248 -38.34 -26.03 27.06
C HIS A 248 -37.00 -26.01 26.34
N PRO A 249 -35.88 -25.80 27.07
CA PRO A 249 -34.55 -25.84 26.49
C PRO A 249 -34.22 -27.26 26.02
N MET A 250 -33.61 -27.35 24.84
CA MET A 250 -33.04 -28.58 24.30
C MET A 250 -31.51 -28.47 24.29
N ASP A 251 -30.83 -29.56 24.56
CA ASP A 251 -29.37 -29.61 24.46
C ASP A 251 -28.96 -30.00 23.03
N ALA A 252 -27.94 -29.32 22.51
CA ALA A 252 -27.26 -29.68 21.28
C ALA A 252 -25.75 -29.53 21.47
N ILE A 253 -24.98 -30.20 20.62
CA ILE A 253 -23.52 -30.08 20.63
C ILE A 253 -23.12 -29.21 19.43
N ALA A 254 -22.40 -28.12 19.68
CA ALA A 254 -21.72 -27.41 18.62
C ALA A 254 -20.56 -28.25 18.11
N THR A 255 -20.56 -28.57 16.82
CA THR A 255 -19.51 -29.40 16.20
C THR A 255 -18.52 -28.57 15.41
N ASN A 256 -18.95 -27.40 14.93
CA ASN A 256 -18.13 -26.42 14.23
C ASN A 256 -18.79 -25.05 14.30
N ILE A 257 -18.00 -23.98 14.29
CA ILE A 257 -18.48 -22.59 14.25
C ILE A 257 -17.66 -21.79 13.24
N SER A 258 -18.35 -20.98 12.43
CA SER A 258 -17.77 -20.03 11.49
C SER A 258 -18.29 -18.62 11.76
N ILE A 259 -17.73 -17.64 11.07
CA ILE A 259 -18.16 -16.23 11.17
C ILE A 259 -19.60 -16.02 10.69
N GLU A 260 -20.12 -16.93 9.85
CA GLU A 260 -21.45 -16.82 9.24
C GLU A 260 -22.48 -17.74 9.90
N GLY A 261 -22.04 -18.75 10.66
CA GLY A 261 -22.96 -19.75 11.20
C GLY A 261 -22.31 -20.81 12.08
N ILE A 262 -23.12 -21.79 12.48
CA ILE A 262 -22.75 -22.86 13.39
C ILE A 262 -23.34 -24.20 12.93
N LEU A 263 -22.56 -25.26 13.08
CA LEU A 263 -22.99 -26.64 12.88
C LEU A 263 -23.38 -27.24 14.22
N LEU A 264 -24.63 -27.68 14.33
CA LEU A 264 -25.20 -28.26 15.54
C LEU A 264 -25.54 -29.73 15.31
N GLN A 265 -25.29 -30.55 16.33
CA GLN A 265 -25.79 -31.91 16.40
C GLN A 265 -26.80 -32.03 17.53
N SER A 266 -28.01 -32.51 17.23
CA SER A 266 -29.07 -32.73 18.24
C SER A 266 -29.83 -34.03 17.95
N GLU A 267 -30.26 -34.72 19.01
CA GLU A 267 -31.18 -35.87 18.89
C GLU A 267 -32.63 -35.44 18.58
N SER A 268 -32.90 -34.14 18.65
CA SER A 268 -34.21 -33.55 18.44
C SER A 268 -34.37 -33.02 17.02
N HIS A 269 -35.57 -33.15 16.45
CA HIS A 269 -35.85 -32.71 15.09
C HIS A 269 -36.06 -31.20 15.03
N LEU A 270 -35.29 -30.49 14.20
CA LEU A 270 -35.43 -29.06 13.94
C LEU A 270 -35.95 -28.83 12.51
N GLU A 271 -36.95 -27.98 12.34
CA GLU A 271 -37.52 -27.69 11.02
C GLU A 271 -36.67 -26.69 10.24
N LEU A 272 -36.64 -26.83 8.91
CA LEU A 272 -35.95 -25.87 8.04
C LEU A 272 -36.55 -24.46 8.21
N ASN A 273 -35.71 -23.43 8.21
CA ASN A 273 -36.06 -22.02 8.43
C ASN A 273 -36.50 -21.64 9.85
N SER A 274 -36.51 -22.57 10.80
CA SER A 274 -36.77 -22.22 12.20
C SER A 274 -35.68 -21.29 12.75
N LEU A 275 -36.09 -20.33 13.58
CA LEU A 275 -35.19 -19.44 14.30
C LEU A 275 -34.87 -20.05 15.67
N LEU A 276 -33.59 -20.13 15.97
CA LEU A 276 -33.05 -20.71 17.19
C LEU A 276 -32.42 -19.60 18.01
N ARG A 277 -32.74 -19.53 19.30
CA ARG A 277 -31.94 -18.76 20.26
C ARG A 277 -30.94 -19.72 20.88
N LEU A 278 -29.66 -19.49 20.60
CA LEU A 278 -28.56 -20.31 21.07
C LEU A 278 -27.87 -19.60 22.22
N ASN A 279 -27.72 -20.29 23.35
CA ASN A 279 -26.86 -19.85 24.42
C ASN A 279 -25.51 -20.57 24.27
N LEU A 280 -24.52 -19.85 23.75
CA LEU A 280 -23.15 -20.34 23.59
C LEU A 280 -22.38 -20.01 24.86
N SER A 281 -21.92 -21.01 25.60
CA SER A 281 -20.93 -20.81 26.64
C SER A 281 -19.56 -20.62 26.00
N ASN A 282 -18.82 -19.61 26.45
CA ASN A 282 -17.42 -19.43 26.10
C ASN A 282 -16.62 -19.09 27.37
N GLY A 283 -15.29 -19.10 27.25
CA GLY A 283 -14.42 -18.76 28.37
C GLY A 283 -14.60 -17.33 28.94
N LEU A 284 -15.37 -16.47 28.27
CA LEU A 284 -15.69 -15.10 28.66
C LEU A 284 -17.12 -14.94 29.23
N GLY A 285 -17.97 -15.98 29.16
CA GLY A 285 -19.36 -15.98 29.63
C GLY A 285 -20.35 -16.60 28.64
N ASN A 286 -21.65 -16.46 28.95
CA ASN A 286 -22.72 -16.95 28.07
C ASN A 286 -23.10 -15.88 27.05
N MET A 287 -23.11 -16.27 25.78
CA MET A 287 -23.52 -15.43 24.66
C MET A 287 -24.85 -15.93 24.10
N ASN A 288 -25.83 -15.04 23.97
CA ASN A 288 -27.07 -15.36 23.28
C ASN A 288 -27.00 -14.88 21.83
N VAL A 289 -27.12 -15.81 20.88
CA VAL A 289 -27.20 -15.50 19.44
C VAL A 289 -28.49 -16.05 18.87
N VAL A 290 -28.97 -15.42 17.80
CA VAL A 290 -30.07 -15.94 17.00
C VAL A 290 -29.48 -16.59 15.75
N ALA A 291 -29.93 -17.78 15.42
CA ALA A 291 -29.53 -18.48 14.20
C ALA A 291 -30.74 -19.06 13.46
N LYS A 292 -30.66 -19.18 12.15
CA LYS A 292 -31.70 -19.75 11.30
C LYS A 292 -31.22 -21.06 10.71
N VAL A 293 -32.02 -22.12 10.83
CA VAL A 293 -31.72 -23.42 10.22
C VAL A 293 -31.80 -23.31 8.69
N ILE A 294 -30.68 -23.56 8.01
CA ILE A 294 -30.55 -23.45 6.55
C ILE A 294 -30.46 -24.81 5.85
N TRP A 295 -30.06 -25.86 6.55
CA TRP A 295 -30.12 -27.24 6.06
C TRP A 295 -30.13 -28.24 7.22
N GLN A 296 -30.65 -29.44 6.97
CA GLN A 296 -30.62 -30.56 7.90
C GLN A 296 -30.32 -31.88 7.18
N GLN A 297 -29.52 -32.75 7.82
CA GLN A 297 -29.28 -34.12 7.36
C GLN A 297 -29.00 -35.01 8.58
N ASN A 298 -29.85 -36.01 8.78
CA ASN A 298 -29.83 -36.84 9.99
C ASN A 298 -29.92 -35.96 11.25
N ASN A 299 -29.02 -36.14 12.23
CA ASN A 299 -28.97 -35.37 13.47
C ASN A 299 -28.10 -34.10 13.37
N ASN A 300 -27.67 -33.70 12.16
CA ASN A 300 -26.82 -32.54 11.93
C ASN A 300 -27.61 -31.40 11.25
N PHE A 301 -27.36 -30.19 11.74
CA PHE A 301 -28.05 -28.97 11.31
C PHE A 301 -27.04 -27.87 11.01
N GLY A 302 -27.17 -27.24 9.85
CA GLY A 302 -26.47 -26.00 9.55
C GLY A 302 -27.34 -24.80 9.85
N CYS A 303 -26.82 -23.87 10.64
CA CYS A 303 -27.53 -22.67 11.04
C CYS A 303 -26.70 -21.43 10.72
N ASN A 304 -27.31 -20.41 10.10
CA ASN A 304 -26.65 -19.12 9.90
C ASN A 304 -27.07 -18.14 10.99
N PHE A 305 -26.13 -17.33 11.49
CA PHE A 305 -26.49 -16.29 12.45
C PHE A 305 -27.35 -15.20 11.81
N VAL A 306 -28.25 -14.62 12.61
CA VAL A 306 -29.17 -13.56 12.18
C VAL A 306 -29.14 -12.45 13.22
N ASP A 307 -29.22 -11.20 12.77
CA ASP A 307 -29.31 -10.00 13.61
C ASP A 307 -28.18 -9.85 14.65
N LEU A 308 -26.94 -10.14 14.25
CA LEU A 308 -25.76 -9.92 15.09
C LEU A 308 -25.46 -8.42 15.22
N SER A 309 -25.29 -7.94 16.46
CA SER A 309 -24.71 -6.61 16.70
C SER A 309 -23.21 -6.62 16.39
N GLU A 310 -22.62 -5.45 16.13
CA GLU A 310 -21.16 -5.33 15.91
C GLU A 310 -20.34 -5.90 17.08
N GLU A 311 -20.85 -5.72 18.31
CA GLU A 311 -20.24 -6.25 19.53
C GLU A 311 -20.25 -7.78 19.55
N LEU A 312 -21.38 -8.40 19.18
CA LEU A 312 -21.51 -9.86 19.10
C LEU A 312 -20.68 -10.44 17.94
N GLN A 313 -20.64 -9.76 16.79
CA GLN A 313 -19.80 -10.15 15.66
C GLN A 313 -18.31 -10.18 16.04
N ALA A 314 -17.82 -9.14 16.74
CA ALA A 314 -16.43 -9.09 17.18
C ALA A 314 -16.06 -10.23 18.13
N VAL A 315 -16.99 -10.65 19.02
CA VAL A 315 -16.75 -11.79 19.91
C VAL A 315 -16.81 -13.12 19.13
N LEU A 316 -17.71 -13.27 18.16
CA LEU A 316 -17.79 -14.46 17.29
C LEU A 316 -16.52 -14.62 16.44
N ASP A 317 -16.03 -13.54 15.83
CA ASP A 317 -14.78 -13.55 15.05
C ASP A 317 -13.61 -14.05 15.89
N HIS A 318 -13.55 -13.63 17.16
CA HIS A 318 -12.55 -14.09 18.12
C HIS A 318 -12.71 -15.58 18.45
N VAL A 319 -13.94 -16.07 18.66
CA VAL A 319 -14.22 -17.50 18.93
C VAL A 319 -13.83 -18.38 17.73
N VAL A 320 -14.19 -17.97 16.51
CA VAL A 320 -13.91 -18.71 15.26
C VAL A 320 -12.41 -18.77 14.98
N TYR A 321 -11.70 -17.65 15.14
CA TYR A 321 -10.24 -17.61 14.98
C TYR A 321 -9.55 -18.65 15.90
N PHE A 322 -10.01 -18.78 17.14
CA PHE A 322 -9.47 -19.76 18.08
C PHE A 322 -9.84 -21.20 17.75
N HIS A 323 -11.07 -21.47 17.29
CA HIS A 323 -11.48 -22.81 16.87
C HIS A 323 -10.63 -23.31 15.67
N LEU A 324 -10.42 -22.43 14.68
CA LEU A 324 -9.54 -22.73 13.55
C LEU A 324 -8.11 -23.00 14.01
N ARG A 325 -7.59 -22.22 14.95
CA ARG A 325 -6.23 -22.41 15.51
C ARG A 325 -6.07 -23.72 16.26
N GLN A 326 -7.03 -24.14 17.09
CA GLN A 326 -6.97 -25.43 17.79
C GLN A 326 -7.00 -26.63 16.81
N ASN A 327 -7.84 -26.56 15.76
CA ASN A 327 -7.85 -27.60 14.74
C ASN A 327 -6.55 -27.63 13.93
N LEU A 328 -5.94 -26.47 13.65
CA LEU A 328 -4.62 -26.39 13.02
C LEU A 328 -3.51 -26.96 13.90
N ASP A 329 -3.55 -26.71 15.22
CA ASP A 329 -2.61 -27.27 16.19
C ASP A 329 -2.75 -28.80 16.33
N GLN A 330 -3.98 -29.34 16.23
CA GLN A 330 -4.21 -30.79 16.18
C GLN A 330 -3.76 -31.43 14.86
N LEU A 331 -3.79 -30.67 13.75
CA LEU A 331 -3.38 -31.14 12.42
C LEU A 331 -1.86 -31.12 12.17
N ASN A 332 -1.04 -30.71 13.15
CA ASN A 332 0.42 -30.88 13.15
C ASN A 332 1.13 -30.44 11.84
N LEU A 333 0.62 -29.39 11.17
CA LEU A 333 1.05 -28.99 9.81
C LEU A 333 1.77 -27.64 9.73
N LEU A 334 2.20 -27.05 10.85
CA LEU A 334 3.02 -25.84 10.85
C LEU A 334 4.23 -25.96 11.80
N ARG A 335 5.13 -26.89 11.47
CA ARG A 335 6.57 -26.66 11.65
C ARG A 335 7.14 -26.33 10.28
N ILE A 336 7.21 -25.04 9.97
CA ILE A 336 8.00 -24.54 8.84
C ILE A 336 9.47 -24.63 9.27
N SER A 337 10.15 -25.61 8.69
CA SER A 337 11.61 -25.71 8.58
C SER A 337 12.16 -24.68 7.61
#